data_AF-A0A5C6CIC5-F1
#
_entry.id   AF-A0A5C6CIC5-F1
#
_cell.length_a   1.000
_cell.length_b   1.000
_cell.length_c   1.000
_cell.angle_alpha   90.00
_cell.angle_beta   90.00
_cell.angle_gamma   90.00
#
_symmetry.space_group_name_H-M   'P 1'
#
loop_
_entity.id
_entity.type
_entity.pdbx_description
1 polymer ?
#
loop_
_entity_poly.entity_id
_entity_poly.type
_entity_poly.pdbx_seq_one_letter_code
_entity_poly.pdbx_strand_id
1 'polypeptide(L)'
;MPWNKIHNKFDFESILGVIVVLLLAVSPLAAKDIMIDYPAMLESAQKTAQPGDDLILAEGEWRDAKLVFRGQGTESAPIRLKAAKPGKTVITGKSILRIHGEHLVVEGLLFQDPDPTVSDLINFRMDSDELAHNCRMTDCTVISTQQGNSSQESRWIGLYGSDNRVDHCTFEGKSGKGTTFVVWLGNGSEGRHQIDQNYFGPREKLGKNGGETIRLGDSKSSMLTGACVVEKNLFEKCNGETECISNKSCGNIYRDNTFLEVSGTLTLRHGNDCLIEKNVFLGNKARGTGGVRIIGEDHVVRGNYFEKLTGDDARSALTLMMGIPNSEAHRYFQVKRAIVEDNVLVGCEHSLLIGLSDDKKASLAPVDCVIEGNCISCPKYTAIEARCDLDGITWQDNHFAGKNLGIPPVDGISTSDGDFTPLAPISRAEVGVTW
;
A
#
# COMPACT_ATOMS: atom_id res chain seq x y z
N MET A 1 83.51 25.81 -4.69
CA MET A 1 83.40 25.77 -3.21
C MET A 1 82.23 26.67 -2.80
N PRO A 2 81.33 26.26 -1.89
CA PRO A 2 80.58 25.01 -1.83
C PRO A 2 79.06 25.24 -2.03
N TRP A 3 78.37 24.13 -2.36
CA TRP A 3 76.91 24.00 -2.43
C TRP A 3 76.32 23.90 -1.01
N ASN A 4 75.28 24.68 -0.69
CA ASN A 4 74.43 24.44 0.48
C ASN A 4 73.13 23.77 0.03
N LYS A 5 73.03 22.47 0.31
CA LYS A 5 71.77 21.70 0.27
C LYS A 5 70.90 22.10 1.45
N ILE A 6 69.73 22.67 1.19
CA ILE A 6 68.66 22.77 2.18
C ILE A 6 67.88 21.46 2.11
N HIS A 7 68.10 20.58 3.09
CA HIS A 7 67.28 19.40 3.31
C HIS A 7 66.01 19.82 4.06
N ASN A 8 64.91 20.07 3.34
CA ASN A 8 63.59 19.98 3.96
C ASN A 8 63.29 18.49 4.16
N LYS A 9 63.57 17.99 5.36
CA LYS A 9 62.94 16.75 5.84
C LYS A 9 61.47 17.07 6.07
N PHE A 10 60.63 16.78 5.07
CA PHE A 10 59.21 16.62 5.31
C PHE A 10 59.07 15.39 6.23
N ASP A 11 58.72 15.67 7.48
CA ASP A 11 58.67 14.69 8.55
C ASP A 11 57.41 13.83 8.37
N PHE A 12 57.52 12.79 7.53
CA PHE A 12 56.45 11.85 7.20
C PHE A 12 55.88 11.16 8.46
N GLU A 13 56.68 11.03 9.52
CA GLU A 13 56.26 10.45 10.79
C GLU A 13 55.27 11.35 11.56
N SER A 14 55.38 12.67 11.41
CA SER A 14 54.48 13.64 12.05
C SER A 14 53.08 13.63 11.43
N ILE A 15 52.94 13.26 10.14
CA ILE A 15 51.62 13.12 9.46
C ILE A 15 50.99 11.76 9.76
N LEU A 16 51.80 10.70 9.85
CA LEU A 16 51.32 9.35 10.17
C LEU A 16 50.79 9.26 11.61
N GLY A 17 51.44 9.95 12.56
CA GLY A 17 50.99 10.03 13.95
C GLY A 17 49.63 10.74 14.12
N VAL A 18 49.37 11.80 13.33
CA VAL A 18 48.10 12.53 13.37
C VAL A 18 46.96 11.71 12.74
N ILE A 19 47.24 10.93 11.69
CA ILE A 19 46.25 10.04 11.06
C ILE A 19 45.91 8.84 11.98
N VAL A 20 46.90 8.28 12.69
CA VAL A 20 46.67 7.16 13.62
C VAL A 20 45.94 7.61 14.89
N VAL A 21 46.16 8.84 15.39
CA VAL A 21 45.42 9.38 16.54
C VAL A 21 43.98 9.76 16.17
N LEU A 22 43.71 10.16 14.92
CA LEU A 22 42.33 10.38 14.43
C LEU A 22 41.56 9.07 14.17
N LEU A 23 42.24 7.98 13.85
CA LEU A 23 41.63 6.65 13.67
C LEU A 23 41.33 5.92 15.00
N LEU A 24 41.94 6.33 16.11
CA LEU A 24 41.77 5.69 17.43
C LEU A 24 40.71 6.36 18.33
N ALA A 25 40.05 7.42 17.87
CA ALA A 25 39.04 8.16 18.64
C ALA A 25 37.58 7.93 18.18
N VAL A 26 37.34 6.96 17.28
CA VAL A 26 35.98 6.52 16.96
C VAL A 26 35.70 5.23 17.72
N SER A 27 35.55 5.35 19.04
CA SER A 27 34.87 4.29 19.80
C SER A 27 33.43 4.27 19.32
N PRO A 28 32.90 3.15 18.76
CA PRO A 28 31.48 3.06 18.49
C PRO A 28 30.77 3.24 19.84
N LEU A 29 30.01 4.33 19.98
CA LEU A 29 29.17 4.50 21.14
C LEU A 29 28.19 3.33 21.13
N ALA A 30 28.25 2.47 22.13
CA ALA A 30 27.40 1.29 22.19
C ALA A 30 25.92 1.75 22.21
N ALA A 31 25.10 1.13 21.36
CA ALA A 31 23.65 1.26 21.41
C ALA A 31 23.15 1.02 22.83
N LYS A 32 22.26 1.89 23.31
CA LYS A 32 21.69 1.83 24.64
C LYS A 32 20.23 1.42 24.60
N ASP A 33 19.87 0.60 25.58
CA ASP A 33 18.48 0.31 25.90
C ASP A 33 18.01 1.33 26.94
N ILE A 34 17.01 2.13 26.58
CA ILE A 34 16.42 3.16 27.43
C ILE A 34 14.98 2.77 27.74
N MET A 35 14.73 2.35 28.97
CA MET A 35 13.39 1.97 29.44
C MET A 35 12.46 3.18 29.56
N ILE A 36 11.24 3.05 29.06
CA ILE A 36 10.19 4.07 29.06
C ILE A 36 8.97 3.49 29.78
N ASP A 37 8.78 3.87 31.05
CA ASP A 37 7.70 3.33 31.89
C ASP A 37 6.36 4.09 31.72
N TYR A 38 6.40 5.32 31.23
CA TYR A 38 5.21 6.15 31.00
C TYR A 38 5.46 7.22 29.92
N PRO A 39 4.42 7.80 29.29
CA PRO A 39 4.55 8.63 28.09
C PRO A 39 5.51 9.82 28.22
N ALA A 40 5.56 10.49 29.37
CA ALA A 40 6.42 11.65 29.57
C ALA A 40 7.93 11.33 29.57
N MET A 41 8.31 10.07 29.81
CA MET A 41 9.72 9.64 29.72
C MET A 41 10.22 9.62 28.27
N LEU A 42 9.36 9.33 27.30
CA LEU A 42 9.72 9.27 25.88
C LEU A 42 10.34 10.59 25.41
N GLU A 43 9.72 11.71 25.80
CA GLU A 43 10.19 13.06 25.45
C GLU A 43 11.56 13.40 26.04
N SER A 44 11.90 12.85 27.21
CA SER A 44 13.23 13.05 27.81
C SER A 44 14.28 12.14 27.19
N ALA A 45 13.92 10.87 26.94
CA ALA A 45 14.81 9.88 26.35
C ALA A 45 15.23 10.24 24.91
N GLN A 46 14.28 10.69 24.09
CA GLN A 46 14.55 11.00 22.68
C GLN A 46 15.44 12.24 22.47
N LYS A 47 15.62 13.10 23.50
CA LYS A 47 16.55 14.25 23.43
C LYS A 47 18.00 13.85 23.48
N THR A 48 18.31 12.69 24.06
CA THR A 48 19.68 12.20 24.23
C THR A 48 19.96 10.94 23.42
N ALA A 49 18.91 10.30 22.87
CA ALA A 49 19.00 9.14 21.99
C ALA A 49 19.95 9.42 20.82
N GLN A 50 20.82 8.45 20.54
CA GLN A 50 21.77 8.45 19.43
C GLN A 50 21.39 7.37 18.41
N PRO A 51 21.83 7.48 17.14
CA PRO A 51 21.69 6.42 16.15
C PRO A 51 22.07 5.04 16.72
N GLY A 52 21.13 4.09 16.67
CA GLY A 52 21.29 2.73 17.17
C GLY A 52 20.62 2.45 18.53
N ASP A 53 20.23 3.48 19.29
CA ASP A 53 19.57 3.32 20.58
C ASP A 53 18.15 2.74 20.46
N ASP A 54 17.75 1.96 21.46
CA ASP A 54 16.42 1.37 21.58
C ASP A 54 15.67 2.03 22.77
N LEU A 55 14.55 2.68 22.47
CA LEU A 55 13.58 3.21 23.44
C LEU A 55 12.52 2.15 23.70
N ILE A 56 12.58 1.53 24.88
CA ILE A 56 11.81 0.32 25.19
C ILE A 56 10.59 0.68 26.05
N LEU A 57 9.40 0.60 25.46
CA LEU A 57 8.14 0.81 26.16
C LEU A 57 7.83 -0.37 27.08
N ALA A 58 7.58 -0.08 28.36
CA ALA A 58 7.21 -1.10 29.34
C ALA A 58 5.95 -1.89 28.94
N GLU A 59 5.86 -3.15 29.42
CA GLU A 59 4.65 -3.97 29.31
C GLU A 59 3.50 -3.33 30.10
N GLY A 60 2.26 -3.47 29.60
CA GLY A 60 1.06 -2.96 30.24
C GLY A 60 0.19 -2.10 29.34
N GLU A 61 -0.86 -1.53 29.91
CA GLU A 61 -1.79 -0.64 29.21
C GLU A 61 -1.26 0.79 29.18
N TRP A 62 -1.21 1.35 27.97
CA TRP A 62 -0.88 2.74 27.67
C TRP A 62 -2.16 3.44 27.21
N ARG A 63 -3.00 3.79 28.19
CA ARG A 63 -4.31 4.39 27.97
C ARG A 63 -4.21 5.88 27.68
N ASP A 64 -4.92 6.33 26.64
CA ASP A 64 -5.01 7.75 26.24
C ASP A 64 -3.62 8.41 26.03
N ALA A 65 -2.64 7.61 25.59
CA ALA A 65 -1.24 8.00 25.42
C ALA A 65 -1.02 8.78 24.11
N LYS A 66 -0.46 9.98 24.23
CA LYS A 66 -0.05 10.81 23.09
C LYS A 66 1.44 10.65 22.86
N LEU A 67 1.81 9.67 22.05
CA LEU A 67 3.21 9.36 21.76
C LEU A 67 3.68 10.19 20.56
N VAL A 68 4.79 10.90 20.75
CA VAL A 68 5.52 11.58 19.68
C VAL A 68 6.93 11.01 19.68
N PHE A 69 7.23 10.21 18.66
CA PHE A 69 8.53 9.63 18.45
C PHE A 69 9.29 10.43 17.41
N ARG A 70 10.39 11.03 17.83
CA ARG A 70 11.23 11.83 16.95
C ARG A 70 12.71 11.59 17.18
N GLY A 71 13.48 11.73 16.12
CA GLY A 71 14.92 11.55 16.17
C GLY A 71 15.55 11.50 14.80
N GLN A 72 16.88 11.41 14.79
CA GLN A 72 17.68 11.26 13.59
C GLN A 72 18.56 10.02 13.76
N GLY A 73 18.12 8.90 13.19
CA GLY A 73 18.93 7.70 13.06
C GLY A 73 19.83 7.75 11.84
N THR A 74 20.42 6.60 11.51
CA THR A 74 21.09 6.36 10.23
C THR A 74 20.62 5.04 9.64
N GLU A 75 20.80 4.83 8.34
CA GLU A 75 20.47 3.56 7.68
C GLU A 75 21.06 2.34 8.40
N SER A 76 22.33 2.41 8.82
CA SER A 76 23.01 1.33 9.53
C SER A 76 22.68 1.24 11.03
N ALA A 77 22.17 2.33 11.61
CA ALA A 77 21.89 2.43 13.04
C ALA A 77 20.63 3.29 13.27
N PRO A 78 19.43 2.73 13.01
CA PRO A 78 18.19 3.45 13.29
C PRO A 78 17.96 3.59 14.79
N ILE A 79 17.18 4.59 15.19
CA ILE A 79 16.66 4.68 16.56
C ILE A 79 15.34 3.89 16.60
N ARG A 80 15.15 3.03 17.60
CA ARG A 80 13.94 2.20 17.70
C ARG A 80 13.05 2.62 18.85
N LEU A 81 11.75 2.62 18.64
CA LEU A 81 10.72 2.63 19.67
C LEU A 81 10.06 1.25 19.67
N LYS A 82 10.35 0.42 20.66
CA LYS A 82 9.88 -0.97 20.68
C LYS A 82 9.18 -1.35 21.96
N ALA A 83 8.25 -2.31 21.87
CA ALA A 83 7.71 -2.96 23.07
C ALA A 83 8.81 -3.74 23.79
N ALA A 84 8.81 -3.73 25.14
CA ALA A 84 9.67 -4.61 25.94
C ALA A 84 9.44 -6.10 25.61
N LYS A 85 8.19 -6.44 25.32
CA LYS A 85 7.77 -7.73 24.78
C LYS A 85 6.69 -7.50 23.73
N PRO A 86 6.88 -7.97 22.48
CA PRO A 86 5.90 -7.77 21.41
C PRO A 86 4.49 -8.16 21.84
N GLY A 87 3.53 -7.29 21.54
CA GLY A 87 2.12 -7.47 21.91
C GLY A 87 1.76 -7.25 23.38
N LYS A 88 2.73 -6.93 24.25
CA LYS A 88 2.48 -6.67 25.68
C LYS A 88 2.51 -5.19 26.06
N THR A 89 2.96 -4.32 25.16
CA THR A 89 2.71 -2.87 25.25
C THR A 89 1.40 -2.57 24.52
N VAL A 90 0.31 -2.41 25.29
CA VAL A 90 -1.06 -2.33 24.77
C VAL A 90 -1.54 -0.87 24.82
N ILE A 91 -1.66 -0.24 23.66
CA ILE A 91 -2.06 1.15 23.49
C ILE A 91 -3.58 1.21 23.27
N THR A 92 -4.31 1.90 24.15
CA THR A 92 -5.79 1.90 24.19
C THR A 92 -6.39 3.31 24.26
N GLY A 93 -7.69 3.42 24.05
CA GLY A 93 -8.42 4.68 24.22
C GLY A 93 -8.08 5.73 23.16
N LYS A 94 -8.00 6.99 23.55
CA LYS A 94 -7.70 8.16 22.69
C LYS A 94 -6.21 8.35 22.46
N SER A 95 -5.51 7.23 22.29
CA SER A 95 -4.07 7.24 22.05
C SER A 95 -3.76 7.61 20.60
N ILE A 96 -2.58 8.19 20.39
CA ILE A 96 -2.03 8.50 19.07
C ILE A 96 -0.52 8.24 19.05
N LEU A 97 0.00 7.94 17.87
CA LEU A 97 1.44 7.91 17.58
C LEU A 97 1.76 8.85 16.43
N ARG A 98 2.73 9.74 16.65
CA ARG A 98 3.32 10.61 15.62
C ARG A 98 4.80 10.28 15.49
N ILE A 99 5.27 10.11 14.25
CA ILE A 99 6.64 9.79 13.91
C ILE A 99 7.18 10.95 13.05
N HIS A 100 8.32 11.51 13.41
CA HIS A 100 8.97 12.59 12.66
C HIS A 100 10.50 12.43 12.72
N GLY A 101 11.17 12.70 11.61
CA GLY A 101 12.62 12.61 11.49
C GLY A 101 13.02 11.53 10.50
N GLU A 102 14.17 10.91 10.69
CA GLU A 102 14.74 10.00 9.71
C GLU A 102 15.32 8.73 10.34
N HIS A 103 15.19 7.60 9.63
CA HIS A 103 15.71 6.30 10.07
C HIS A 103 15.24 5.90 11.47
N LEU A 104 13.93 6.00 11.69
CA LEU A 104 13.26 5.58 12.92
C LEU A 104 12.52 4.26 12.71
N VAL A 105 12.48 3.41 13.73
CA VAL A 105 11.74 2.13 13.68
C VAL A 105 10.75 2.05 14.82
N VAL A 106 9.50 1.66 14.54
CA VAL A 106 8.48 1.31 15.53
C VAL A 106 8.22 -0.19 15.47
N GLU A 107 8.30 -0.87 16.61
CA GLU A 107 8.31 -2.35 16.64
C GLU A 107 7.47 -2.93 17.79
N GLY A 108 6.67 -3.97 17.50
CA GLY A 108 6.07 -4.83 18.53
C GLY A 108 4.87 -4.25 19.28
N LEU A 109 4.32 -3.11 18.87
CA LEU A 109 3.23 -2.42 19.58
C LEU A 109 1.85 -3.00 19.24
N LEU A 110 0.96 -3.08 20.24
CA LEU A 110 -0.45 -3.46 20.06
C LEU A 110 -1.36 -2.25 20.31
N PHE A 111 -1.99 -1.73 19.27
CA PHE A 111 -3.09 -0.77 19.38
C PHE A 111 -4.41 -1.54 19.47
N GLN A 112 -4.95 -1.66 20.68
CA GLN A 112 -6.17 -2.42 20.94
C GLN A 112 -7.33 -1.46 21.17
N ASP A 113 -8.40 -1.67 20.41
CA ASP A 113 -9.64 -0.92 20.55
C ASP A 113 -9.40 0.60 20.61
N PRO A 114 -8.71 1.18 19.60
CA PRO A 114 -8.54 2.62 19.53
C PRO A 114 -9.91 3.30 19.51
N ASP A 115 -10.05 4.41 20.23
CA ASP A 115 -11.30 5.16 20.27
C ASP A 115 -11.68 5.63 18.84
N PRO A 116 -12.86 5.27 18.31
CA PRO A 116 -13.26 5.56 16.93
C PRO A 116 -13.45 7.05 16.65
N THR A 117 -13.38 7.92 17.66
CA THR A 117 -13.38 9.38 17.50
C THR A 117 -12.00 9.97 17.24
N VAL A 118 -10.92 9.19 17.37
CA VAL A 118 -9.57 9.60 16.98
C VAL A 118 -9.51 9.70 15.46
N SER A 119 -9.23 10.90 14.94
CA SER A 119 -9.21 11.16 13.49
C SER A 119 -8.11 10.41 12.77
N ASP A 120 -6.90 10.37 13.35
CA ASP A 120 -5.75 9.71 12.77
C ASP A 120 -4.89 9.11 13.90
N LEU A 121 -4.84 7.78 13.95
CA LEU A 121 -4.23 7.01 15.05
C LEU A 121 -2.68 7.06 14.99
N ILE A 122 -2.09 6.63 13.89
CA ILE A 122 -0.63 6.62 13.66
C ILE A 122 -0.31 7.46 12.43
N ASN A 123 0.61 8.42 12.55
CA ASN A 123 1.02 9.25 11.42
C ASN A 123 2.54 9.41 11.35
N PHE A 124 3.05 9.35 10.13
CA PHE A 124 4.46 9.58 9.79
C PHE A 124 4.75 11.07 9.56
N ARG A 125 4.22 11.88 10.47
CA ARG A 125 4.50 13.30 10.64
C ARG A 125 4.14 13.77 12.05
N MET A 126 4.79 14.82 12.53
CA MET A 126 4.31 15.58 13.69
C MET A 126 3.27 16.61 13.28
N ASP A 127 3.56 17.39 12.23
CA ASP A 127 2.69 18.43 11.67
C ASP A 127 2.89 18.57 10.14
N SER A 128 2.51 19.71 9.54
CA SER A 128 2.63 19.94 8.09
C SER A 128 4.06 20.03 7.58
N ASP A 129 5.00 20.43 8.43
CA ASP A 129 6.38 20.73 8.03
C ASP A 129 7.36 19.67 8.57
N GLU A 130 6.98 18.95 9.62
CA GLU A 130 7.77 17.91 10.26
C GLU A 130 7.31 16.51 9.85
N LEU A 131 7.91 15.98 8.78
CA LEU A 131 7.59 14.66 8.20
C LEU A 131 8.57 13.56 8.66
N ALA A 132 8.25 12.31 8.32
CA ALA A 132 9.14 11.16 8.51
C ALA A 132 9.70 10.64 7.19
N HIS A 133 10.99 10.36 7.15
CA HIS A 133 11.70 9.85 5.98
C HIS A 133 12.49 8.59 6.33
N ASN A 134 12.54 7.60 5.44
CA ASN A 134 13.31 6.37 5.69
C ASN A 134 12.95 5.66 7.02
N CYS A 135 11.72 5.81 7.51
CA CYS A 135 11.24 5.23 8.77
C CYS A 135 10.46 3.93 8.53
N ARG A 136 10.41 3.07 9.54
CA ARG A 136 9.78 1.75 9.45
C ARG A 136 8.80 1.51 10.60
N MET A 137 7.65 0.92 10.31
CA MET A 137 6.77 0.31 11.31
C MET A 137 6.67 -1.18 11.02
N THR A 138 7.02 -2.01 11.99
CA THR A 138 7.08 -3.46 11.81
C THR A 138 6.58 -4.24 13.02
N ASP A 139 6.08 -5.45 12.82
CA ASP A 139 5.57 -6.35 13.86
C ASP A 139 4.56 -5.68 14.81
N CYS A 140 3.72 -4.78 14.30
CA CYS A 140 2.72 -4.05 15.08
C CYS A 140 1.31 -4.48 14.71
N THR A 141 0.38 -4.36 15.66
CA THR A 141 -1.03 -4.71 15.45
C THR A 141 -1.95 -3.54 15.75
N VAL A 142 -2.93 -3.30 14.89
CA VAL A 142 -4.11 -2.47 15.18
C VAL A 142 -5.36 -3.35 15.05
N ILE A 143 -6.03 -3.62 16.17
CA ILE A 143 -7.25 -4.42 16.21
C ILE A 143 -8.37 -3.66 16.89
N SER A 144 -9.60 -3.83 16.40
CA SER A 144 -10.76 -3.22 17.03
C SER A 144 -11.99 -4.11 16.98
N THR A 145 -12.70 -4.14 18.09
CA THR A 145 -14.06 -4.65 18.24
C THR A 145 -15.08 -3.52 18.41
N GLN A 146 -14.61 -2.27 18.44
CA GLN A 146 -15.46 -1.09 18.64
C GLN A 146 -16.26 -0.74 17.38
N GLN A 147 -17.51 -0.33 17.58
CA GLN A 147 -18.36 0.16 16.50
C GLN A 147 -18.16 1.66 16.29
N GLY A 148 -17.80 2.05 15.06
CA GLY A 148 -17.65 3.44 14.67
C GLY A 148 -18.92 3.99 14.05
N ASN A 149 -19.75 4.71 14.81
CA ASN A 149 -21.00 5.32 14.31
C ASN A 149 -20.85 6.81 13.95
N SER A 150 -19.68 7.40 14.17
CA SER A 150 -19.40 8.81 13.87
C SER A 150 -19.44 9.11 12.36
N SER A 151 -19.86 10.32 12.01
CA SER A 151 -19.71 10.86 10.66
C SER A 151 -18.28 11.35 10.38
N GLN A 152 -17.50 11.62 11.44
CA GLN A 152 -16.10 11.97 11.36
C GLN A 152 -15.29 10.79 10.84
N GLU A 153 -14.31 11.09 9.98
CA GLU A 153 -13.38 10.08 9.50
C GLU A 153 -12.33 9.76 10.56
N SER A 154 -12.12 8.47 10.79
CA SER A 154 -11.02 7.91 11.57
C SER A 154 -10.14 7.08 10.64
N ARG A 155 -8.84 7.36 10.62
CA ARG A 155 -7.80 6.66 9.86
C ARG A 155 -6.84 5.97 10.84
N TRP A 156 -6.38 4.77 10.51
CA TRP A 156 -5.42 4.08 11.36
C TRP A 156 -3.99 4.48 11.03
N ILE A 157 -3.59 4.43 9.76
CA ILE A 157 -2.24 4.82 9.33
C ILE A 157 -2.33 5.98 8.33
N GLY A 158 -1.53 7.02 8.57
CA GLY A 158 -1.22 8.08 7.61
C GLY A 158 0.28 8.12 7.32
N LEU A 159 0.68 7.69 6.12
CA LEU A 159 2.05 7.88 5.64
C LEU A 159 2.20 9.26 5.00
N TYR A 160 3.29 9.93 5.39
CA TYR A 160 3.77 11.18 4.84
C TYR A 160 5.29 11.10 4.67
N GLY A 161 5.90 12.11 4.06
CA GLY A 161 7.34 12.18 3.81
C GLY A 161 7.73 11.25 2.67
N SER A 162 8.83 10.50 2.82
CA SER A 162 9.31 9.63 1.76
C SER A 162 9.97 8.35 2.26
N ASP A 163 10.00 7.32 1.40
CA ASP A 163 10.85 6.12 1.59
C ASP A 163 10.59 5.34 2.90
N ASN A 164 9.41 5.57 3.50
CA ASN A 164 8.94 4.83 4.68
C ASN A 164 8.47 3.42 4.33
N ARG A 165 8.55 2.51 5.30
CA ARG A 165 8.11 1.12 5.19
C ARG A 165 7.13 0.73 6.28
N VAL A 166 6.04 0.04 5.92
CA VAL A 166 5.15 -0.62 6.88
C VAL A 166 5.04 -2.09 6.50
N ASP A 167 5.52 -2.96 7.39
CA ASP A 167 5.62 -4.37 7.09
C ASP A 167 5.35 -5.30 8.27
N HIS A 168 4.96 -6.55 8.00
CA HIS A 168 4.64 -7.55 9.04
C HIS A 168 3.63 -7.06 10.09
N CYS A 169 2.76 -6.11 9.73
CA CYS A 169 1.75 -5.58 10.62
C CYS A 169 0.39 -6.24 10.39
N THR A 170 -0.44 -6.23 11.44
CA THR A 170 -1.83 -6.71 11.38
C THR A 170 -2.80 -5.55 11.57
N PHE A 171 -3.79 -5.44 10.69
CA PHE A 171 -4.86 -4.44 10.77
C PHE A 171 -6.22 -5.13 10.63
N GLU A 172 -7.06 -5.16 11.66
CA GLU A 172 -8.32 -5.91 11.64
C GLU A 172 -9.45 -5.26 12.45
N GLY A 173 -10.68 -5.27 11.91
CA GLY A 173 -11.89 -4.94 12.65
C GLY A 173 -12.31 -3.46 12.59
N LYS A 174 -11.79 -2.68 11.64
CA LYS A 174 -12.18 -1.27 11.49
C LYS A 174 -13.64 -1.13 11.05
N SER A 175 -14.52 -0.63 11.92
CA SER A 175 -15.95 -0.43 11.60
C SER A 175 -16.29 1.00 11.10
N GLY A 176 -15.64 2.03 11.65
CA GLY A 176 -15.99 3.44 11.37
C GLY A 176 -15.58 3.97 10.00
N LYS A 177 -16.19 5.10 9.59
CA LYS A 177 -15.85 5.83 8.37
C LYS A 177 -14.38 6.28 8.39
N GLY A 178 -13.75 6.29 7.21
CA GLY A 178 -12.36 6.69 6.98
C GLY A 178 -11.55 5.51 6.48
N THR A 179 -10.64 5.76 5.56
CA THR A 179 -9.73 4.73 5.03
C THR A 179 -8.87 4.14 6.15
N THR A 180 -8.58 2.82 6.13
CA THR A 180 -7.70 2.21 7.15
C THR A 180 -6.29 2.78 7.06
N PHE A 181 -5.73 2.83 5.85
CA PHE A 181 -4.36 3.21 5.56
C PHE A 181 -4.31 4.22 4.42
N VAL A 182 -3.69 5.38 4.63
CA VAL A 182 -3.58 6.45 3.62
C VAL A 182 -2.13 6.85 3.40
N VAL A 183 -1.71 6.93 2.13
CA VAL A 183 -0.52 7.68 1.73
C VAL A 183 -0.94 9.06 1.28
N TRP A 184 -0.35 10.09 1.88
CA TRP A 184 -0.57 11.48 1.53
C TRP A 184 0.61 12.01 0.71
N LEU A 185 0.33 12.77 -0.35
CA LEU A 185 1.34 13.30 -1.26
C LEU A 185 1.22 14.83 -1.39
N GLY A 186 2.33 15.47 -1.75
CA GLY A 186 2.47 16.93 -1.85
C GLY A 186 2.96 17.56 -0.54
N ASN A 187 3.28 18.86 -0.59
CA ASN A 187 3.81 19.63 0.56
C ASN A 187 5.00 18.94 1.26
N GLY A 188 6.01 18.50 0.50
CA GLY A 188 7.17 17.78 1.02
C GLY A 188 6.99 16.26 1.19
N SER A 189 5.75 15.75 1.04
CA SER A 189 5.47 14.32 1.03
C SER A 189 5.59 13.74 -0.38
N GLU A 190 6.67 12.99 -0.64
CA GLU A 190 7.05 12.53 -1.97
C GLU A 190 6.65 11.06 -2.25
N GLY A 191 6.28 10.28 -1.23
CA GLY A 191 5.89 8.89 -1.42
C GLY A 191 7.09 7.92 -1.43
N ARG A 192 7.21 7.08 -2.45
CA ARG A 192 8.18 5.96 -2.52
C ARG A 192 8.10 5.00 -1.33
N HIS A 193 6.91 4.86 -0.77
CA HIS A 193 6.71 4.01 0.40
C HIS A 193 6.61 2.54 0.02
N GLN A 194 7.04 1.66 0.93
CA GLN A 194 6.86 0.22 0.81
C GLN A 194 5.84 -0.27 1.84
N ILE A 195 4.83 -1.00 1.39
CA ILE A 195 3.77 -1.56 2.22
C ILE A 195 3.76 -3.06 1.91
N ASP A 196 4.40 -3.87 2.75
CA ASP A 196 4.65 -5.26 2.42
C ASP A 196 4.46 -6.28 3.55
N GLN A 197 4.07 -7.51 3.21
CA GLN A 197 3.94 -8.60 4.20
C GLN A 197 2.97 -8.30 5.35
N ASN A 198 2.00 -7.41 5.12
CA ASN A 198 0.97 -7.10 6.12
C ASN A 198 -0.25 -8.01 5.98
N TYR A 199 -0.94 -8.21 7.10
CA TYR A 199 -2.27 -8.79 7.14
C TYR A 199 -3.32 -7.69 7.33
N PHE A 200 -4.13 -7.46 6.30
CA PHE A 200 -5.34 -6.65 6.37
C PHE A 200 -6.54 -7.59 6.53
N GLY A 201 -6.97 -7.79 7.77
CA GLY A 201 -8.06 -8.68 8.13
C GLY A 201 -9.45 -8.09 7.89
N PRO A 202 -10.50 -8.80 8.36
CA PRO A 202 -11.89 -8.44 8.12
C PRO A 202 -12.21 -6.98 8.43
N ARG A 203 -12.87 -6.35 7.46
CA ARG A 203 -13.47 -5.02 7.58
C ARG A 203 -14.91 -5.09 7.08
N GLU A 204 -15.86 -5.00 7.99
CA GLU A 204 -17.28 -5.09 7.64
C GLU A 204 -17.74 -3.95 6.73
N LYS A 205 -18.79 -4.22 5.96
CA LYS A 205 -19.35 -3.27 5.01
C LYS A 205 -19.82 -1.99 5.72
N LEU A 206 -19.25 -0.86 5.32
CA LEU A 206 -19.61 0.46 5.84
C LEU A 206 -20.96 0.95 5.30
N GLY A 207 -21.35 0.50 4.10
CA GLY A 207 -22.63 0.86 3.45
C GLY A 207 -22.64 2.24 2.79
N LYS A 208 -21.50 2.94 2.77
CA LYS A 208 -21.28 4.27 2.17
C LYS A 208 -19.80 4.43 1.81
N ASN A 209 -19.48 5.50 1.08
CA ASN A 209 -18.11 5.89 0.73
C ASN A 209 -17.24 6.18 1.97
N GLY A 210 -15.93 5.93 1.87
CA GLY A 210 -14.93 6.12 2.94
C GLY A 210 -14.64 4.83 3.70
N GLY A 211 -14.85 3.69 3.05
CA GLY A 211 -14.66 2.34 3.56
C GLY A 211 -13.33 1.69 3.14
N GLU A 212 -12.44 2.40 2.45
CA GLU A 212 -11.31 1.79 1.74
C GLU A 212 -10.29 1.22 2.72
N THR A 213 -9.67 0.08 2.39
CA THR A 213 -8.56 -0.45 3.20
C THR A 213 -7.32 0.40 2.96
N ILE A 214 -6.90 0.60 1.71
CA ILE A 214 -5.75 1.43 1.34
C ILE A 214 -6.17 2.53 0.37
N ARG A 215 -5.62 3.73 0.56
CA ARG A 215 -5.69 4.82 -0.43
C ARG A 215 -4.32 5.44 -0.65
N LEU A 216 -3.86 5.52 -1.90
CA LEU A 216 -2.58 6.14 -2.26
C LEU A 216 -2.79 7.49 -2.95
N GLY A 217 -2.74 8.58 -2.18
CA GLY A 217 -3.03 9.94 -2.64
C GLY A 217 -4.51 10.33 -2.52
N ASP A 218 -4.87 11.44 -3.15
CA ASP A 218 -6.23 11.92 -3.33
C ASP A 218 -6.42 12.56 -4.71
N SER A 219 -7.60 13.12 -4.98
CA SER A 219 -7.88 13.75 -6.28
C SER A 219 -6.98 14.95 -6.58
N LYS A 220 -6.54 15.71 -5.56
CA LYS A 220 -5.67 16.89 -5.72
C LYS A 220 -4.23 16.49 -6.00
N SER A 221 -3.76 15.40 -5.40
CA SER A 221 -2.42 14.85 -5.62
C SER A 221 -2.34 13.83 -6.75
N SER A 222 -3.44 13.60 -7.48
CA SER A 222 -3.57 12.45 -8.38
C SER A 222 -2.58 12.38 -9.52
N MET A 223 -2.05 13.53 -9.95
CA MET A 223 -1.04 13.62 -11.01
C MET A 223 0.40 13.67 -10.48
N LEU A 224 0.58 13.60 -9.15
CA LEU A 224 1.91 13.44 -8.56
C LEU A 224 2.34 11.98 -8.68
N THR A 225 3.64 11.78 -8.91
CA THR A 225 4.25 10.45 -8.84
C THR A 225 4.33 10.04 -7.38
N GLY A 226 3.62 8.97 -7.02
CA GLY A 226 3.69 8.34 -5.71
C GLY A 226 4.80 7.30 -5.64
N ALA A 227 5.02 6.52 -6.71
CA ALA A 227 6.04 5.47 -6.79
C ALA A 227 6.07 4.50 -5.58
N CYS A 228 4.92 4.28 -4.95
CA CYS A 228 4.79 3.39 -3.80
C CYS A 228 4.67 1.94 -4.27
N VAL A 229 5.16 1.01 -3.44
CA VAL A 229 5.08 -0.43 -3.68
C VAL A 229 4.18 -1.05 -2.60
N VAL A 230 3.10 -1.67 -3.03
CA VAL A 230 2.22 -2.49 -2.18
C VAL A 230 2.40 -3.94 -2.62
N GLU A 231 3.13 -4.72 -1.83
CA GLU A 231 3.51 -6.08 -2.23
C GLU A 231 3.37 -7.14 -1.16
N LYS A 232 3.04 -8.37 -1.57
CA LYS A 232 3.02 -9.52 -0.66
C LYS A 232 2.13 -9.34 0.58
N ASN A 233 1.05 -8.58 0.46
CA ASN A 233 0.07 -8.41 1.54
C ASN A 233 -1.09 -9.40 1.35
N LEU A 234 -1.71 -9.80 2.47
CA LEU A 234 -2.99 -10.52 2.46
C LEU A 234 -4.12 -9.57 2.86
N PHE A 235 -5.07 -9.40 1.96
CA PHE A 235 -6.35 -8.73 2.20
C PHE A 235 -7.42 -9.80 2.36
N GLU A 236 -7.89 -10.04 3.58
CA GLU A 236 -8.95 -10.99 3.87
C GLU A 236 -10.23 -10.25 4.26
N LYS A 237 -11.31 -10.44 3.51
CA LYS A 237 -12.65 -9.90 3.83
C LYS A 237 -12.63 -8.39 4.14
N CYS A 238 -11.80 -7.66 3.39
CA CYS A 238 -11.72 -6.21 3.38
C CYS A 238 -12.95 -5.59 2.68
N ASN A 239 -14.12 -5.74 3.29
CA ASN A 239 -15.44 -5.52 2.67
C ASN A 239 -16.02 -4.12 2.89
N GLY A 240 -15.19 -3.18 3.35
CA GLY A 240 -15.62 -1.85 3.79
C GLY A 240 -16.42 -1.09 2.74
N GLU A 241 -15.97 -1.13 1.48
CA GLU A 241 -16.68 -0.55 0.34
C GLU A 241 -16.24 -1.14 -1.01
N THR A 242 -16.67 -0.52 -2.12
CA THR A 242 -16.34 -0.96 -3.50
C THR A 242 -14.84 -0.90 -3.80
N GLU A 243 -14.10 0.02 -3.18
CA GLU A 243 -12.65 0.17 -3.33
C GLU A 243 -11.95 -0.41 -2.09
N CYS A 244 -11.42 -1.63 -2.19
CA CYS A 244 -10.52 -2.15 -1.16
C CYS A 244 -9.21 -1.37 -1.19
N ILE A 245 -8.65 -1.20 -2.40
CA ILE A 245 -7.54 -0.30 -2.68
C ILE A 245 -8.02 0.77 -3.65
N SER A 246 -7.76 2.03 -3.30
CA SER A 246 -8.05 3.22 -4.12
C SER A 246 -6.74 3.91 -4.48
N ASN A 247 -6.20 3.62 -5.67
CA ASN A 247 -5.04 4.32 -6.21
C ASN A 247 -5.43 5.70 -6.70
N LYS A 248 -4.76 6.75 -6.21
CA LYS A 248 -5.01 8.15 -6.56
C LYS A 248 -3.69 8.92 -6.70
N SER A 249 -2.73 8.31 -7.40
CA SER A 249 -1.41 8.87 -7.73
C SER A 249 -0.74 8.04 -8.83
N CYS A 250 0.34 8.56 -9.43
CA CYS A 250 1.02 7.90 -10.55
C CYS A 250 2.18 6.98 -10.10
N GLY A 251 2.57 6.03 -10.94
CA GLY A 251 3.82 5.27 -10.76
C GLY A 251 3.77 4.15 -9.72
N ASN A 252 2.59 3.82 -9.16
CA ASN A 252 2.51 2.85 -8.06
C ASN A 252 2.53 1.41 -8.57
N ILE A 253 3.08 0.51 -7.75
CA ILE A 253 3.18 -0.91 -8.03
C ILE A 253 2.36 -1.70 -7.01
N TYR A 254 1.52 -2.60 -7.50
CA TYR A 254 0.76 -3.56 -6.72
C TYR A 254 1.13 -4.97 -7.18
N ARG A 255 1.91 -5.70 -6.38
CA ARG A 255 2.40 -7.02 -6.80
C ARG A 255 2.35 -8.12 -5.77
N ASP A 256 2.14 -9.35 -6.23
CA ASP A 256 2.17 -10.55 -5.39
C ASP A 256 1.22 -10.47 -4.17
N ASN A 257 0.16 -9.65 -4.20
CA ASN A 257 -0.80 -9.57 -3.10
C ASN A 257 -1.90 -10.63 -3.26
N THR A 258 -2.51 -11.04 -2.15
CA THR A 258 -3.68 -11.92 -2.15
C THR A 258 -4.92 -11.19 -1.64
N PHE A 259 -6.01 -11.22 -2.40
CA PHE A 259 -7.33 -10.74 -2.03
C PHE A 259 -8.26 -11.93 -1.84
N LEU A 260 -8.50 -12.29 -0.58
CA LEU A 260 -9.34 -13.41 -0.18
C LEU A 260 -10.72 -12.92 0.26
N GLU A 261 -11.74 -13.27 -0.51
CA GLU A 261 -13.14 -12.95 -0.21
C GLU A 261 -13.41 -11.45 0.02
N VAL A 262 -12.68 -10.60 -0.71
CA VAL A 262 -12.79 -9.14 -0.63
C VAL A 262 -13.94 -8.65 -1.49
N SER A 263 -15.01 -8.16 -0.85
CA SER A 263 -16.19 -7.53 -1.48
C SER A 263 -15.88 -6.11 -1.98
N GLY A 264 -14.91 -5.98 -2.88
CA GLY A 264 -14.42 -4.72 -3.43
C GLY A 264 -13.40 -4.99 -4.54
N THR A 265 -12.68 -3.95 -4.93
CA THR A 265 -11.67 -4.01 -6.01
C THR A 265 -10.37 -3.33 -5.63
N LEU A 266 -9.31 -3.69 -6.35
CA LEU A 266 -8.16 -2.83 -6.57
C LEU A 266 -8.55 -1.85 -7.69
N THR A 267 -8.88 -0.60 -7.32
CA THR A 267 -9.26 0.43 -8.30
C THR A 267 -8.09 1.38 -8.56
N LEU A 268 -7.67 1.44 -9.83
CA LEU A 268 -6.89 2.54 -10.39
C LEU A 268 -7.82 3.74 -10.57
N ARG A 269 -8.04 4.50 -9.49
CA ARG A 269 -9.15 5.48 -9.41
C ARG A 269 -8.79 6.80 -10.06
N HIS A 270 -7.58 7.28 -9.78
CA HIS A 270 -6.94 8.43 -10.41
C HIS A 270 -5.42 8.17 -10.50
N GLY A 271 -4.71 9.03 -11.23
CA GLY A 271 -3.29 8.84 -11.56
C GLY A 271 -3.11 7.88 -12.72
N ASN A 272 -1.88 7.80 -13.21
CA ASN A 272 -1.50 7.09 -14.44
C ASN A 272 -0.30 6.18 -14.17
N ASP A 273 0.11 5.38 -15.16
CA ASP A 273 1.39 4.65 -15.14
C ASP A 273 1.54 3.79 -13.88
N CYS A 274 0.56 2.90 -13.65
CA CYS A 274 0.57 2.00 -12.50
C CYS A 274 0.69 0.56 -12.97
N LEU A 275 1.40 -0.25 -12.20
CA LEU A 275 1.61 -1.67 -12.48
C LEU A 275 0.84 -2.53 -11.46
N ILE A 276 0.00 -3.42 -11.96
CA ILE A 276 -0.67 -4.46 -11.18
C ILE A 276 -0.20 -5.80 -11.70
N GLU A 277 0.65 -6.50 -10.95
CA GLU A 277 1.23 -7.76 -11.44
C GLU A 277 1.15 -8.92 -10.44
N LYS A 278 0.85 -10.12 -10.93
CA LYS A 278 0.93 -11.37 -10.14
C LYS A 278 0.12 -11.38 -8.85
N ASN A 279 -0.96 -10.59 -8.78
CA ASN A 279 -1.87 -10.62 -7.65
C ASN A 279 -2.88 -11.78 -7.80
N VAL A 280 -3.35 -12.27 -6.66
CA VAL A 280 -4.29 -13.40 -6.57
C VAL A 280 -5.61 -12.92 -5.97
N PHE A 281 -6.70 -13.04 -6.70
CA PHE A 281 -8.05 -12.66 -6.27
C PHE A 281 -8.92 -13.92 -6.13
N LEU A 282 -9.12 -14.37 -4.90
CA LEU A 282 -9.91 -15.56 -4.59
C LEU A 282 -11.27 -15.16 -4.04
N GLY A 283 -12.29 -15.25 -4.89
CA GLY A 283 -13.65 -14.90 -4.51
C GLY A 283 -14.34 -15.96 -3.66
N ASN A 284 -14.01 -17.24 -3.83
CA ASN A 284 -14.72 -18.38 -3.22
C ASN A 284 -16.26 -18.31 -3.36
N LYS A 285 -16.77 -17.58 -4.37
CA LYS A 285 -18.18 -17.24 -4.53
C LYS A 285 -18.79 -16.40 -3.40
N ALA A 286 -17.97 -15.82 -2.52
CA ALA A 286 -18.42 -14.80 -1.58
C ALA A 286 -18.95 -13.59 -2.35
N ARG A 287 -20.05 -13.02 -1.86
CA ARG A 287 -20.82 -11.98 -2.55
C ARG A 287 -19.99 -10.71 -2.77
N GLY A 288 -20.10 -10.13 -3.96
CA GLY A 288 -19.53 -8.82 -4.26
C GLY A 288 -18.01 -8.84 -4.43
N THR A 289 -17.41 -10.02 -4.55
CA THR A 289 -15.96 -10.16 -4.73
C THR A 289 -15.55 -9.68 -6.11
N GLY A 290 -14.66 -8.69 -6.16
CA GLY A 290 -14.19 -8.08 -7.41
C GLY A 290 -12.69 -8.20 -7.59
N GLY A 291 -12.22 -7.79 -8.76
CA GLY A 291 -10.80 -7.80 -9.11
C GLY A 291 -10.24 -6.39 -9.30
N VAL A 292 -9.88 -6.06 -10.54
CA VAL A 292 -9.22 -4.80 -10.89
C VAL A 292 -10.15 -3.90 -11.71
N ARG A 293 -10.15 -2.61 -11.38
CA ARG A 293 -10.88 -1.57 -12.12
C ARG A 293 -9.94 -0.47 -12.60
N ILE A 294 -9.94 -0.21 -13.90
CA ILE A 294 -8.98 0.65 -14.61
C ILE A 294 -9.66 1.96 -15.03
N ILE A 295 -9.07 3.08 -14.62
CA ILE A 295 -9.40 4.46 -15.04
C ILE A 295 -8.07 5.20 -15.16
N GLY A 296 -7.86 5.98 -16.22
CA GLY A 296 -6.61 6.71 -16.45
C GLY A 296 -5.73 6.07 -17.50
N GLU A 297 -4.49 6.52 -17.60
CA GLU A 297 -3.61 6.24 -18.73
C GLU A 297 -2.41 5.37 -18.35
N ASP A 298 -1.88 4.63 -19.33
CA ASP A 298 -0.58 3.93 -19.28
C ASP A 298 -0.47 2.86 -18.18
N HIS A 299 -1.60 2.29 -17.76
CA HIS A 299 -1.59 1.21 -16.76
C HIS A 299 -1.23 -0.13 -17.38
N VAL A 300 -0.49 -0.94 -16.62
CA VAL A 300 -0.19 -2.34 -16.95
C VAL A 300 -0.83 -3.24 -15.91
N VAL A 301 -1.66 -4.17 -16.36
CA VAL A 301 -2.31 -5.18 -15.52
C VAL A 301 -1.93 -6.55 -16.08
N ARG A 302 -0.98 -7.22 -15.41
CA ARG A 302 -0.35 -8.42 -15.97
C ARG A 302 -0.25 -9.63 -15.06
N GLY A 303 -0.43 -10.82 -15.61
CA GLY A 303 -0.13 -12.06 -14.90
C GLY A 303 -0.95 -12.26 -13.62
N ASN A 304 -2.10 -11.60 -13.45
CA ASN A 304 -2.92 -11.72 -12.26
C ASN A 304 -3.86 -12.93 -12.38
N TYR A 305 -4.20 -13.56 -11.25
CA TYR A 305 -5.10 -14.71 -11.19
C TYR A 305 -6.39 -14.34 -10.47
N PHE A 306 -7.54 -14.51 -11.14
CA PHE A 306 -8.86 -14.20 -10.64
C PHE A 306 -9.72 -15.47 -10.62
N GLU A 307 -10.28 -15.84 -9.48
CA GLU A 307 -11.06 -17.06 -9.35
C GLU A 307 -12.37 -16.85 -8.61
N LYS A 308 -13.48 -17.29 -9.23
CA LYS A 308 -14.82 -17.40 -8.62
C LYS A 308 -15.29 -16.08 -7.98
N LEU A 309 -15.01 -14.96 -8.65
CA LEU A 309 -15.48 -13.63 -8.28
C LEU A 309 -16.95 -13.44 -8.66
N THR A 310 -17.73 -12.76 -7.79
CA THR A 310 -19.20 -12.59 -7.93
C THR A 310 -19.63 -11.13 -7.89
N GLY A 311 -18.70 -10.19 -7.99
CA GLY A 311 -18.99 -8.78 -8.08
C GLY A 311 -19.62 -8.42 -9.43
N ASP A 312 -20.36 -7.32 -9.41
CA ASP A 312 -21.17 -6.74 -10.48
C ASP A 312 -20.58 -5.41 -10.95
N ASP A 313 -20.78 -5.07 -12.23
CA ASP A 313 -20.37 -3.80 -12.83
C ASP A 313 -18.94 -3.40 -12.45
N ALA A 314 -18.79 -2.40 -11.57
CA ALA A 314 -17.52 -1.89 -11.07
C ALA A 314 -16.70 -2.92 -10.26
N ARG A 315 -17.30 -4.05 -9.89
CA ARG A 315 -16.67 -5.17 -9.18
C ARG A 315 -16.53 -6.42 -10.07
N SER A 316 -16.53 -6.26 -11.39
CA SER A 316 -16.12 -7.36 -12.28
C SER A 316 -14.67 -7.77 -11.99
N ALA A 317 -14.24 -8.94 -12.49
CA ALA A 317 -12.87 -9.39 -12.32
C ALA A 317 -11.87 -8.42 -12.97
N LEU A 318 -12.15 -7.97 -14.18
CA LEU A 318 -11.44 -6.88 -14.84
C LEU A 318 -12.44 -5.88 -15.46
N THR A 319 -12.26 -4.60 -15.18
CA THR A 319 -13.13 -3.52 -15.67
C THR A 319 -12.32 -2.39 -16.29
N LEU A 320 -12.64 -2.02 -17.54
CA LEU A 320 -12.19 -0.78 -18.17
C LEU A 320 -13.35 0.23 -18.21
N MET A 321 -13.14 1.41 -17.60
CA MET A 321 -14.19 2.42 -17.50
C MET A 321 -14.27 3.36 -18.72
N MET A 322 -15.45 3.94 -18.93
CA MET A 322 -15.64 5.09 -19.81
C MET A 322 -15.07 6.37 -19.16
N GLY A 323 -14.48 7.24 -19.98
CA GLY A 323 -14.00 8.56 -19.57
C GLY A 323 -15.01 9.68 -19.78
N ILE A 324 -14.83 10.76 -19.02
CA ILE A 324 -15.57 12.02 -19.21
C ILE A 324 -14.72 12.99 -20.06
N PRO A 325 -15.28 13.59 -21.12
CA PRO A 325 -14.60 14.66 -21.85
C PRO A 325 -14.19 15.82 -20.94
N ASN A 326 -12.93 16.26 -21.00
CA ASN A 326 -12.37 17.32 -20.15
C ASN A 326 -12.64 17.07 -18.65
N SER A 327 -12.40 15.83 -18.21
CA SER A 327 -12.69 15.39 -16.85
C SER A 327 -11.99 16.23 -15.79
N GLU A 328 -12.73 16.58 -14.73
CA GLU A 328 -12.14 17.16 -13.53
C GLU A 328 -11.34 16.10 -12.76
N ALA A 329 -10.32 16.51 -12.00
CA ALA A 329 -9.39 15.58 -11.32
C ALA A 329 -10.06 14.58 -10.36
N HIS A 330 -11.24 14.90 -9.83
CA HIS A 330 -12.00 14.03 -8.92
C HIS A 330 -13.02 13.13 -9.64
N ARG A 331 -13.02 13.14 -10.98
CA ARG A 331 -13.96 12.41 -11.85
C ARG A 331 -13.22 11.28 -12.58
N TYR A 332 -13.64 10.90 -13.77
CA TYR A 332 -13.14 9.73 -14.50
C TYR A 332 -12.38 10.16 -15.75
N PHE A 333 -11.07 9.93 -15.76
CA PHE A 333 -10.27 10.10 -16.97
C PHE A 333 -10.49 8.90 -17.90
N GLN A 334 -10.36 9.14 -19.20
CA GLN A 334 -10.49 8.08 -20.21
C GLN A 334 -9.39 7.04 -20.01
N VAL A 335 -9.75 5.76 -20.15
CA VAL A 335 -8.74 4.70 -20.24
C VAL A 335 -7.98 4.83 -21.55
N LYS A 336 -6.67 5.03 -21.48
CA LYS A 336 -5.80 5.10 -22.68
C LYS A 336 -4.55 4.27 -22.51
N ARG A 337 -4.13 3.57 -23.57
CA ARG A 337 -2.85 2.85 -23.60
C ARG A 337 -2.68 1.87 -22.43
N ALA A 338 -3.80 1.32 -21.95
CA ALA A 338 -3.75 0.28 -20.94
C ALA A 338 -3.32 -1.04 -21.59
N ILE A 339 -2.41 -1.75 -20.93
CA ILE A 339 -1.97 -3.09 -21.31
C ILE A 339 -2.56 -4.07 -20.30
N VAL A 340 -3.37 -4.99 -20.79
CA VAL A 340 -3.96 -6.08 -19.99
C VAL A 340 -3.42 -7.39 -20.57
N GLU A 341 -2.38 -7.93 -19.95
CA GLU A 341 -1.61 -9.06 -20.52
C GLU A 341 -1.54 -10.28 -19.58
N ASP A 342 -1.59 -11.49 -20.13
CA ASP A 342 -1.31 -12.74 -19.41
C ASP A 342 -2.13 -12.97 -18.13
N ASN A 343 -3.31 -12.35 -17.99
CA ASN A 343 -4.16 -12.56 -16.82
C ASN A 343 -5.01 -13.82 -16.99
N VAL A 344 -5.33 -14.47 -15.88
CA VAL A 344 -6.11 -15.69 -15.84
C VAL A 344 -7.39 -15.45 -15.05
N LEU A 345 -8.56 -15.66 -15.67
CA LEU A 345 -9.87 -15.46 -15.07
C LEU A 345 -10.67 -16.77 -15.11
N VAL A 346 -10.96 -17.35 -13.94
CA VAL A 346 -11.58 -18.67 -13.82
C VAL A 346 -12.91 -18.57 -13.06
N GLY A 347 -14.01 -18.85 -13.77
CA GLY A 347 -15.33 -18.98 -13.18
C GLY A 347 -15.87 -17.70 -12.53
N CYS A 348 -15.41 -16.53 -12.97
CA CYS A 348 -15.95 -15.24 -12.55
C CYS A 348 -17.31 -14.98 -13.21
N GLU A 349 -18.26 -14.44 -12.45
CA GLU A 349 -19.60 -14.13 -12.97
C GLU A 349 -19.58 -13.01 -14.01
N HIS A 350 -18.72 -12.02 -13.78
CA HIS A 350 -18.41 -10.92 -14.68
C HIS A 350 -16.89 -10.92 -14.89
N SER A 351 -16.40 -11.50 -16.00
CA SER A 351 -14.97 -11.70 -16.22
C SER A 351 -14.30 -10.41 -16.73
N LEU A 352 -14.55 -10.02 -17.98
CA LEU A 352 -14.01 -8.79 -18.56
C LEU A 352 -15.15 -7.85 -18.94
N LEU A 353 -15.20 -6.67 -18.34
CA LEU A 353 -16.17 -5.62 -18.67
C LEU A 353 -15.45 -4.42 -19.29
N ILE A 354 -15.83 -4.06 -20.51
CA ILE A 354 -15.26 -2.93 -21.25
C ILE A 354 -16.33 -1.86 -21.46
N GLY A 355 -16.02 -0.62 -21.07
CA GLY A 355 -16.90 0.52 -21.25
C GLY A 355 -17.91 0.70 -20.12
N LEU A 356 -17.53 0.41 -18.87
CA LEU A 356 -18.41 0.74 -17.73
C LEU A 356 -18.62 2.25 -17.64
N SER A 357 -19.87 2.71 -17.72
CA SER A 357 -20.25 4.10 -17.48
C SER A 357 -21.07 4.19 -16.19
N ASP A 358 -20.46 4.74 -15.14
CA ASP A 358 -21.14 5.04 -13.86
C ASP A 358 -21.49 6.53 -13.72
N ASP A 359 -21.24 7.32 -14.77
CA ASP A 359 -21.53 8.75 -14.83
C ASP A 359 -22.17 9.13 -16.17
N LYS A 360 -23.26 9.91 -16.12
CA LYS A 360 -24.01 10.30 -17.32
C LYS A 360 -23.20 11.13 -18.32
N LYS A 361 -22.10 11.75 -17.90
CA LYS A 361 -21.19 12.50 -18.77
C LYS A 361 -20.06 11.63 -19.35
N ALA A 362 -19.94 10.38 -18.92
CA ALA A 362 -18.90 9.49 -19.43
C ALA A 362 -19.30 8.96 -20.81
N SER A 363 -18.59 9.43 -21.83
CA SER A 363 -18.87 9.18 -23.25
C SER A 363 -17.62 8.80 -24.05
N LEU A 364 -16.45 8.73 -23.42
CA LEU A 364 -15.20 8.36 -24.07
C LEU A 364 -14.90 6.88 -23.83
N ALA A 365 -14.93 6.06 -24.87
CA ALA A 365 -14.53 4.65 -24.79
C ALA A 365 -13.02 4.52 -24.50
N PRO A 366 -12.57 3.38 -23.95
CA PRO A 366 -11.14 3.06 -23.91
C PRO A 366 -10.48 3.16 -25.29
N VAL A 367 -9.26 3.68 -25.37
CA VAL A 367 -8.53 3.86 -26.65
C VAL A 367 -7.07 3.41 -26.55
N ASP A 368 -6.52 2.97 -27.67
CA ASP A 368 -5.15 2.49 -27.82
C ASP A 368 -4.77 1.40 -26.80
N CYS A 369 -5.74 0.60 -26.33
CA CYS A 369 -5.50 -0.43 -25.33
C CYS A 369 -5.12 -1.74 -25.99
N VAL A 370 -4.29 -2.54 -25.30
CA VAL A 370 -3.90 -3.88 -25.73
C VAL A 370 -4.41 -4.89 -24.72
N ILE A 371 -5.09 -5.91 -25.21
CA ILE A 371 -5.53 -7.06 -24.43
C ILE A 371 -4.87 -8.29 -25.06
N GLU A 372 -3.89 -8.86 -24.39
CA GLU A 372 -3.06 -9.93 -24.95
C GLU A 372 -2.79 -11.11 -24.01
N GLY A 373 -2.69 -12.34 -24.53
CA GLY A 373 -2.30 -13.51 -23.74
C GLY A 373 -3.25 -13.93 -22.62
N ASN A 374 -4.39 -13.26 -22.44
CA ASN A 374 -5.29 -13.53 -21.31
C ASN A 374 -6.05 -14.84 -21.50
N CYS A 375 -6.24 -15.59 -20.42
CA CYS A 375 -7.02 -16.83 -20.39
C CYS A 375 -8.31 -16.61 -19.59
N ILE A 376 -9.47 -16.67 -20.26
CA ILE A 376 -10.80 -16.56 -19.63
C ILE A 376 -11.52 -17.90 -19.73
N SER A 377 -11.66 -18.59 -18.59
CA SER A 377 -12.40 -19.84 -18.47
C SER A 377 -13.70 -19.62 -17.68
N CYS A 378 -14.83 -19.48 -18.38
CA CYS A 378 -16.15 -19.23 -17.78
C CYS A 378 -17.25 -20.09 -18.43
N PRO A 379 -17.44 -21.35 -18.00
CA PRO A 379 -18.40 -22.28 -18.63
C PRO A 379 -19.87 -21.88 -18.44
N LYS A 380 -20.17 -21.00 -17.49
CA LYS A 380 -21.55 -20.60 -17.14
C LYS A 380 -21.92 -19.19 -17.59
N TYR A 381 -20.95 -18.30 -17.66
CA TYR A 381 -21.16 -16.86 -17.79
C TYR A 381 -20.62 -16.34 -19.12
N THR A 382 -21.00 -15.11 -19.47
CA THR A 382 -20.43 -14.41 -20.61
C THR A 382 -19.02 -13.95 -20.25
N ALA A 383 -18.04 -14.19 -21.13
CA ALA A 383 -16.66 -13.79 -20.88
C ALA A 383 -16.47 -12.27 -20.95
N ILE A 384 -16.96 -11.65 -22.02
CA ILE A 384 -16.72 -10.25 -22.32
C ILE A 384 -18.05 -9.50 -22.37
N GLU A 385 -18.18 -8.49 -21.53
CA GLU A 385 -19.27 -7.53 -21.56
C GLU A 385 -18.79 -6.22 -22.17
N ALA A 386 -19.08 -6.03 -23.45
CA ALA A 386 -18.82 -4.77 -24.15
C ALA A 386 -20.02 -3.83 -24.02
N ARG A 387 -19.79 -2.65 -23.42
CA ARG A 387 -20.80 -1.58 -23.22
C ARG A 387 -20.47 -0.30 -24.00
N CYS A 388 -19.44 -0.36 -24.82
CA CYS A 388 -19.03 0.70 -25.76
C CYS A 388 -18.50 0.08 -27.05
N ASP A 389 -18.09 0.93 -27.98
CA ASP A 389 -17.31 0.52 -29.15
C ASP A 389 -15.96 -0.08 -28.72
N LEU A 390 -15.47 -1.06 -29.47
CA LEU A 390 -14.22 -1.80 -29.23
C LEU A 390 -13.10 -1.43 -30.21
N ASP A 391 -13.31 -0.47 -31.11
CA ASP A 391 -12.29 0.02 -32.07
C ASP A 391 -10.98 0.46 -31.40
N GLY A 392 -11.03 0.88 -30.13
CA GLY A 392 -9.87 1.26 -29.33
C GLY A 392 -9.11 0.10 -28.67
N ILE A 393 -9.49 -1.15 -28.93
CA ILE A 393 -8.92 -2.34 -28.31
C ILE A 393 -8.22 -3.20 -29.38
N THR A 394 -6.93 -3.45 -29.17
CA THR A 394 -6.17 -4.46 -29.94
C THR A 394 -6.16 -5.77 -29.18
N TRP A 395 -6.59 -6.86 -29.83
CA TRP A 395 -6.64 -8.21 -29.27
C TRP A 395 -5.51 -9.05 -29.86
N GLN A 396 -4.74 -9.75 -29.02
CA GLN A 396 -3.64 -10.60 -29.46
C GLN A 396 -3.58 -11.87 -28.60
N ASP A 397 -3.56 -13.06 -29.22
CA ASP A 397 -3.28 -14.33 -28.53
C ASP A 397 -4.08 -14.58 -27.23
N ASN A 398 -5.34 -14.13 -27.16
CA ASN A 398 -6.21 -14.41 -26.03
C ASN A 398 -6.88 -15.78 -26.18
N HIS A 399 -7.15 -16.41 -25.05
CA HIS A 399 -7.79 -17.71 -24.96
C HIS A 399 -9.10 -17.61 -24.19
N PHE A 400 -10.19 -18.04 -24.81
CA PHE A 400 -11.51 -18.10 -24.20
C PHE A 400 -12.02 -19.53 -24.20
N ALA A 401 -12.41 -20.02 -23.02
CA ALA A 401 -13.16 -21.25 -22.86
C ALA A 401 -14.45 -20.99 -22.09
N GLY A 402 -15.59 -21.16 -22.74
CA GLY A 402 -16.85 -20.95 -22.08
C GLY A 402 -18.05 -21.07 -23.01
N LYS A 403 -19.22 -20.74 -22.45
CA LYS A 403 -20.49 -20.85 -23.17
C LYS A 403 -20.70 -19.72 -24.16
N ASN A 404 -20.31 -18.51 -23.80
CA ASN A 404 -20.58 -17.30 -24.58
C ASN A 404 -19.41 -16.31 -24.47
N LEU A 405 -18.82 -15.93 -25.61
CA LEU A 405 -17.77 -14.93 -25.65
C LEU A 405 -18.31 -13.54 -25.26
N GLY A 406 -19.54 -13.21 -25.70
CA GLY A 406 -20.21 -11.93 -25.40
C GLY A 406 -19.98 -10.81 -26.41
N ILE A 407 -19.03 -10.98 -27.32
CA ILE A 407 -18.77 -10.12 -28.46
C ILE A 407 -18.75 -10.94 -29.76
N PRO A 408 -18.91 -10.32 -30.94
CA PRO A 408 -18.67 -11.00 -32.21
C PRO A 408 -17.24 -11.57 -32.28
N PRO A 409 -17.01 -12.64 -33.06
CA PRO A 409 -15.66 -13.14 -33.31
C PRO A 409 -14.73 -12.02 -33.82
N VAL A 410 -13.53 -11.97 -33.26
CA VAL A 410 -12.48 -10.99 -33.60
C VAL A 410 -11.14 -11.71 -33.63
N ASP A 411 -10.24 -11.28 -34.52
CA ASP A 411 -8.88 -11.81 -34.57
C ASP A 411 -8.16 -11.57 -33.22
N GLY A 412 -7.24 -12.47 -32.86
CA GLY A 412 -6.53 -12.40 -31.57
C GLY A 412 -7.31 -12.97 -30.37
N ILE A 413 -8.46 -13.60 -30.59
CA ILE A 413 -9.15 -14.43 -29.58
C ILE A 413 -9.40 -15.83 -30.15
N SER A 414 -8.91 -16.85 -29.45
CA SER A 414 -9.11 -18.26 -29.78
C SER A 414 -10.04 -18.94 -28.78
N THR A 415 -10.78 -19.96 -29.23
CA THR A 415 -11.61 -20.78 -28.33
C THR A 415 -10.81 -21.97 -27.81
N SER A 416 -10.20 -21.82 -26.63
CA SER A 416 -9.40 -22.84 -25.94
C SER A 416 -9.28 -22.49 -24.47
N ASP A 417 -9.02 -23.48 -23.61
CA ASP A 417 -8.79 -23.25 -22.17
C ASP A 417 -7.56 -22.37 -21.89
N GLY A 418 -6.62 -22.31 -22.85
CA GLY A 418 -5.29 -21.75 -22.64
C GLY A 418 -4.44 -22.64 -21.73
N ASP A 419 -3.14 -22.42 -21.71
CA ASP A 419 -2.24 -23.08 -20.76
C ASP A 419 -1.90 -22.11 -19.64
N PHE A 420 -2.34 -22.39 -18.42
CA PHE A 420 -1.98 -21.59 -17.26
C PHE A 420 -1.74 -22.41 -16.00
N THR A 421 -0.88 -21.89 -15.13
CA THR A 421 -0.68 -22.40 -13.77
C THR A 421 -1.28 -21.40 -12.79
N PRO A 422 -2.25 -21.80 -11.94
CA PRO A 422 -2.77 -20.93 -10.89
C PRO A 422 -1.65 -20.37 -10.02
N LEU A 423 -1.74 -19.08 -9.69
CA LEU A 423 -0.83 -18.47 -8.74
C LEU A 423 -1.15 -18.92 -7.32
N ALA A 424 -0.12 -19.17 -6.53
CA ALA A 424 -0.28 -19.53 -5.12
C ALA A 424 -0.73 -18.31 -4.30
N PRO A 425 -1.82 -18.40 -3.53
CA PRO A 425 -2.20 -17.33 -2.61
C PRO A 425 -1.26 -17.29 -1.40
N ILE A 426 -1.08 -16.11 -0.84
CA ILE A 426 -0.44 -15.89 0.45
C ILE A 426 -1.37 -16.37 1.56
N SER A 427 -0.85 -17.23 2.43
CA SER A 427 -1.57 -17.68 3.62
C SER A 427 -1.39 -16.73 4.79
N ARG A 428 -2.31 -16.78 5.76
CA ARG A 428 -2.21 -16.00 7.00
C ARG A 428 -0.91 -16.27 7.78
N ALA A 429 -0.28 -17.43 7.61
CA ALA A 429 0.96 -17.79 8.29
C ALA A 429 2.21 -17.07 7.74
N GLU A 430 2.11 -16.47 6.55
CA GLU A 430 3.25 -15.83 5.86
C GLU A 430 3.32 -14.31 6.10
N VAL A 431 2.29 -13.71 6.69
CA VAL A 431 2.15 -12.24 6.78
C VAL A 431 1.54 -11.78 8.10
N GLY A 432 1.72 -10.50 8.40
CA GLY A 432 1.29 -9.89 9.64
C GLY A 432 2.12 -10.34 10.84
N VAL A 433 1.65 -9.98 12.04
CA VAL A 433 2.38 -10.33 13.27
C VAL A 433 2.35 -11.84 13.55
N THR A 434 3.40 -12.34 14.17
CA THR A 434 3.57 -13.76 14.56
C THR A 434 3.36 -14.04 16.06
N TRP A 435 3.14 -13.00 16.87
CA TRP A 435 3.08 -13.07 18.34
C TRP A 435 1.66 -13.04 18.90
#